data_AF-A0A7V9SDB2-F1
#
_entry.id   AF-A0A7V9SDB2-F1
#
_cell.length_a   1.000
_cell.length_b   1.000
_cell.length_c   1.000
_cell.angle_alpha   90.00
_cell.angle_beta   90.00
_cell.angle_gamma   90.00
#
_symmetry.space_group_name_H-M   'P 1'
#
loop_
_entity.id
_entity.type
_entity.pdbx_description
1 polymer ?
#
loop_
_entity_poly.entity_id
_entity_poly.type
_entity_poly.pdbx_seq_one_letter_code
_entity_poly.pdbx_strand_id
1 'polypeptide(L)'
;MSKPKPTVDLGYPTEAHGRIPGFANVEEEAAFWDTHDFTDFEEESTPVQITVGQDLAERLTLRLDQADRQVLARRARAMGIGPSTLARMWLKERLRQEAEAEARAS
;
A
#
# COMPACT_ATOMS: atom_id res chain seq x y z
N MET A 1 12.81 -27.74 16.14
CA MET A 1 11.94 -26.81 15.38
C MET A 1 12.76 -25.58 15.04
N SER A 2 13.20 -25.43 13.79
CA SER A 2 13.95 -24.24 13.36
C SER A 2 12.99 -23.07 13.27
N LYS A 3 13.25 -22.04 14.09
CA LYS A 3 12.47 -20.80 14.07
C LYS A 3 12.87 -19.96 12.85
N PRO A 4 11.91 -19.31 12.17
CA PRO A 4 12.20 -18.45 11.02
C PRO A 4 13.06 -17.26 11.46
N LYS A 5 14.16 -17.00 10.74
CA LYS A 5 14.97 -15.79 10.96
C LYS A 5 14.22 -14.58 10.39
N PRO A 6 14.16 -13.45 11.11
CA PRO A 6 13.57 -12.23 10.59
C PRO A 6 14.32 -11.75 9.33
N THR A 7 13.57 -11.31 8.32
CA THR A 7 14.06 -10.88 7.00
C THR A 7 14.71 -9.48 7.03
N VAL A 8 14.59 -8.77 8.15
CA VAL A 8 15.11 -7.41 8.37
C VAL A 8 16.06 -7.44 9.57
N ASP A 9 17.20 -6.78 9.44
CA ASP A 9 18.06 -6.49 10.59
C ASP A 9 17.34 -5.47 11.48
N LEU A 10 16.82 -5.95 12.60
CA LEU A 10 16.02 -5.17 13.55
C LEU A 10 16.89 -4.33 14.50
N GLY A 11 18.22 -4.44 14.40
CA GLY A 11 19.14 -3.61 15.19
C GLY A 11 19.24 -4.02 16.66
N TYR A 12 19.27 -5.33 16.95
CA TYR A 12 19.51 -5.84 18.31
C TYR A 12 21.02 -5.85 18.67
N PRO A 13 21.39 -5.66 19.95
CA PRO A 13 20.51 -5.39 21.08
C PRO A 13 19.90 -3.99 21.02
N THR A 14 18.65 -3.84 21.49
CA THR A 14 18.02 -2.52 21.60
C THR A 14 18.48 -1.81 22.88
N GLU A 15 18.47 -0.49 22.85
CA GLU A 15 18.76 0.35 24.03
C GLU A 15 17.49 0.53 24.87
N ALA A 16 17.64 0.60 26.20
CA ALA A 16 16.53 0.88 27.09
C ALA A 16 16.02 2.32 26.92
N HIS A 17 14.69 2.51 26.95
CA HIS A 17 14.05 3.82 26.82
C HIS A 17 12.97 4.00 27.88
N GLY A 18 13.27 4.81 28.90
CA GLY A 18 12.36 5.03 30.02
C GLY A 18 12.04 3.72 30.76
N ARG A 19 10.75 3.35 30.79
CA ARG A 19 10.26 2.10 31.39
C ARG A 19 10.36 0.88 30.46
N ILE A 20 10.72 1.07 29.19
CA ILE A 20 10.91 -0.01 28.23
C ILE A 20 12.37 -0.52 28.34
N PRO A 21 12.58 -1.81 28.68
CA PRO A 21 13.92 -2.37 28.80
C PRO A 21 14.60 -2.55 27.43
N GLY A 22 15.93 -2.66 27.42
CA GLY A 22 16.66 -3.10 26.23
C GLY A 22 16.52 -4.61 26.03
N PHE A 23 16.40 -5.05 24.78
CA PHE A 23 16.16 -6.44 24.41
C PHE A 23 17.36 -7.00 23.65
N ALA A 24 17.75 -8.23 23.96
CA ALA A 24 18.85 -8.89 23.26
C ALA A 24 18.42 -9.50 21.90
N ASN A 25 17.12 -9.78 21.73
CA ASN A 25 16.54 -10.40 20.55
C ASN A 25 15.03 -10.13 20.45
N VAL A 26 14.46 -10.43 19.28
CA VAL A 26 13.04 -10.23 18.97
C VAL A 26 12.10 -11.09 19.82
N GLU A 27 12.52 -12.29 20.23
CA GLU A 27 11.68 -13.15 21.06
C GLU A 27 11.47 -12.60 22.47
N GLU A 28 12.51 -11.97 23.04
CA GLU A 28 12.45 -11.31 24.34
C GLU A 28 11.55 -10.08 24.29
N GLU A 29 11.70 -9.26 23.25
CA GLU A 29 10.85 -8.08 23.01
C GLU A 29 9.37 -8.47 22.82
N ALA A 30 9.10 -9.51 22.03
CA ALA A 30 7.74 -10.00 21.84
C ALA A 30 7.11 -10.50 23.14
N ALA A 31 7.86 -11.24 23.96
CA ALA A 31 7.36 -11.73 25.25
C ALA A 31 7.03 -10.58 26.23
N PHE A 32 7.77 -9.46 26.15
CA PHE A 32 7.47 -8.25 26.91
C PHE A 32 6.14 -7.64 26.44
N TRP A 33 5.97 -7.42 25.13
CA TRP A 33 4.74 -6.82 24.58
C TRP A 33 3.51 -7.72 24.65
N ASP A 34 3.67 -9.04 24.74
CA ASP A 34 2.56 -9.98 25.01
C ASP A 34 1.96 -9.79 26.40
N THR A 35 2.73 -9.20 27.34
CA THR A 35 2.34 -9.07 28.76
C THR A 35 2.08 -7.64 29.20
N HIS A 36 2.45 -6.65 28.40
CA HIS A 36 2.30 -5.22 28.73
C HIS A 36 1.44 -4.50 27.69
N ASP A 37 0.57 -3.60 28.14
CA ASP A 37 -0.22 -2.75 27.25
C ASP A 37 0.66 -1.61 26.72
N PHE A 38 0.62 -1.36 25.40
CA PHE A 38 1.37 -0.27 24.78
C PHE A 38 0.98 1.10 25.32
N THR A 39 -0.28 1.29 25.72
CA THR A 39 -0.79 2.56 26.27
C THR A 39 -0.12 2.95 27.59
N ASP A 40 0.40 1.97 28.36
CA ASP A 40 1.16 2.24 29.58
C ASP A 40 2.47 2.99 29.30
N PHE A 41 2.95 2.99 28.05
CA PHE A 41 4.19 3.63 27.60
C PHE A 41 3.97 4.80 26.65
N GLU A 42 2.75 5.36 26.62
CA GLU A 42 2.42 6.48 25.72
C GLU A 42 3.32 7.70 25.97
N GLU A 43 3.70 7.96 27.23
CA GLU A 43 4.61 9.05 27.62
C GLU A 43 6.05 8.86 27.12
N GLU A 44 6.49 7.61 26.94
CA GLU A 44 7.78 7.25 26.33
C GLU A 44 7.71 7.15 24.79
N SER A 45 6.52 7.33 24.21
CA SER A 45 6.31 7.24 22.76
C SER A 45 6.32 8.62 22.10
N THR A 46 6.77 8.68 20.85
CA THR A 46 6.65 9.91 20.04
C THR A 46 5.49 9.75 19.06
N PRO A 47 4.49 10.64 19.07
CA PRO A 47 3.39 10.56 18.12
C PRO A 47 3.91 10.74 16.70
N VAL A 48 3.66 9.75 15.85
CA VAL A 48 3.97 9.82 14.42
C VAL A 48 2.73 10.28 13.66
N GLN A 49 2.87 11.35 12.87
CA GLN A 49 1.79 11.76 11.97
C GLN A 49 1.72 10.80 10.78
N ILE A 50 0.67 9.97 10.76
CA ILE A 50 0.37 9.11 9.62
C ILE A 50 -0.45 9.93 8.64
N THR A 51 0.15 10.29 7.50
CA THR A 51 -0.64 10.77 6.36
C THR A 51 -1.31 9.56 5.72
N VAL A 52 -2.54 9.28 6.14
CA VAL A 52 -3.41 8.39 5.38
C VAL A 52 -3.69 9.10 4.06
N GLY A 53 -3.18 8.55 2.95
CA GLY A 53 -3.38 9.15 1.64
C GLY A 53 -4.86 9.43 1.36
N GLN A 54 -5.15 10.46 0.55
CA GLN A 54 -6.51 10.79 0.11
C GLN A 54 -7.27 9.54 -0.32
N ASP A 55 -8.59 9.53 -0.08
CA ASP A 55 -9.49 8.45 -0.43
C ASP A 55 -9.07 7.79 -1.75
N LEU A 56 -8.78 6.49 -1.68
CA LEU A 56 -8.45 5.69 -2.84
C LEU A 56 -9.50 5.98 -3.91
N ALA A 57 -9.06 6.52 -5.04
CA ALA A 57 -9.93 6.93 -6.15
C ALA A 57 -11.08 5.94 -6.34
N GLU A 58 -12.29 6.45 -6.56
CA GLU A 58 -13.50 5.63 -6.69
C GLU A 58 -13.28 4.44 -7.63
N ARG A 59 -13.61 3.25 -7.14
CA ARG A 59 -13.36 2.00 -7.85
C ARG A 59 -14.50 1.69 -8.81
N LEU A 60 -14.21 1.73 -10.10
CA LEU A 60 -15.11 1.23 -11.14
C LEU A 60 -14.76 -0.22 -11.51
N THR A 61 -15.69 -1.15 -11.33
CA THR A 61 -15.53 -2.55 -11.76
C THR A 61 -16.18 -2.74 -13.13
N LEU A 62 -15.40 -3.19 -14.12
CA LEU A 62 -15.86 -3.43 -15.48
C LEU A 62 -15.82 -4.93 -15.81
N ARG A 63 -16.90 -5.45 -16.38
CA ARG A 63 -16.91 -6.80 -16.97
C ARG A 63 -16.42 -6.69 -18.41
N LEU A 64 -15.30 -7.38 -18.68
CA LEU A 64 -14.78 -7.59 -20.03
C LEU A 64 -14.85 -9.08 -20.32
N ASP A 65 -15.08 -9.43 -21.57
CA ASP A 65 -14.87 -10.81 -21.98
C ASP A 65 -13.37 -11.18 -21.91
N GLN A 66 -13.08 -12.46 -22.07
CA GLN A 66 -11.72 -12.96 -21.97
C GLN A 66 -10.81 -12.41 -23.08
N ALA A 67 -11.33 -12.23 -24.29
CA ALA A 67 -10.55 -11.79 -25.45
C ALA A 67 -10.12 -10.33 -25.27
N ASP A 68 -11.05 -9.46 -24.92
CA ASP A 68 -10.81 -8.04 -24.67
C ASP A 68 -9.85 -7.83 -23.50
N ARG A 69 -10.04 -8.59 -22.41
CA ARG A 69 -9.13 -8.56 -21.27
C ARG A 69 -7.70 -8.91 -21.68
N GLN A 70 -7.51 -9.93 -22.52
CA GLN A 70 -6.19 -10.31 -23.00
C GLN A 70 -5.58 -9.26 -23.92
N VAL A 71 -6.37 -8.68 -24.82
CA VAL A 71 -5.90 -7.60 -25.71
C VAL A 71 -5.41 -6.40 -24.90
N LEU A 72 -6.18 -5.98 -23.90
CA LEU A 72 -5.81 -4.89 -23.01
C LEU A 72 -4.51 -5.22 -22.26
N ALA A 73 -4.38 -6.42 -21.70
CA ALA A 73 -3.19 -6.82 -20.95
C ALA A 73 -1.94 -6.86 -21.84
N ARG A 74 -2.03 -7.40 -23.06
CA ARG A 74 -0.90 -7.43 -23.99
C ARG A 74 -0.43 -6.03 -24.36
N ARG A 75 -1.35 -5.11 -24.65
CA ARG A 75 -1.02 -3.72 -24.99
C ARG A 75 -0.41 -2.97 -23.81
N ALA A 76 -1.00 -3.10 -22.62
CA ALA A 76 -0.48 -2.49 -21.42
C ALA A 76 0.95 -2.96 -21.12
N ARG A 77 1.19 -4.27 -21.26
CA ARG A 77 2.52 -4.86 -21.09
C ARG A 77 3.55 -4.33 -22.09
N ALA A 78 3.18 -4.20 -23.37
CA ALA A 78 4.06 -3.63 -24.38
C ALA A 78 4.45 -2.17 -24.08
N MET A 79 3.62 -1.46 -23.32
CA MET A 79 3.85 -0.08 -22.87
C MET A 79 4.49 0.01 -21.47
N GLY A 80 4.78 -1.12 -20.82
CA GLY A 80 5.36 -1.14 -19.47
C GLY A 80 4.41 -0.66 -18.36
N ILE A 81 3.09 -0.68 -18.60
CA ILE A 81 2.09 -0.20 -17.64
C ILE A 81 1.06 -1.28 -17.29
N GLY A 82 0.32 -1.06 -16.19
CA GLY A 82 -0.75 -1.95 -15.76
C GLY A 82 -2.00 -1.87 -16.66
N PRO A 83 -2.78 -2.97 -16.81
CA PRO A 83 -4.02 -2.96 -17.59
C PRO A 83 -5.05 -1.92 -17.13
N SER A 84 -5.17 -1.71 -15.81
CA SER A 84 -6.05 -0.69 -15.23
C SER A 84 -5.59 0.73 -15.58
N THR A 85 -4.28 0.98 -15.57
CA THR A 85 -3.69 2.25 -16.00
C THR A 85 -4.01 2.55 -17.46
N LEU A 86 -3.80 1.58 -18.35
CA LEU A 86 -4.11 1.75 -19.77
C LEU A 86 -5.60 1.97 -20.00
N ALA A 87 -6.47 1.20 -19.34
CA ALA A 87 -7.92 1.39 -19.43
C ALA A 87 -8.35 2.79 -18.97
N ARG A 88 -7.81 3.27 -17.85
CA ARG A 88 -8.07 4.62 -17.33
C ARG A 88 -7.65 5.70 -18.33
N MET A 89 -6.49 5.55 -18.97
CA MET A 89 -5.99 6.50 -19.96
C MET A 89 -6.92 6.56 -21.18
N TRP A 90 -7.29 5.42 -21.74
CA TRP A 90 -8.20 5.38 -22.89
C TRP A 90 -9.61 5.87 -22.57
N LEU A 91 -10.12 5.58 -21.37
CA LEU A 91 -11.41 6.10 -20.94
C LEU A 91 -11.39 7.63 -20.89
N LYS A 92 -10.35 8.23 -20.29
CA LYS A 92 -10.17 9.68 -20.27
C LYS A 92 -10.05 10.28 -21.67
N GLU A 93 -9.27 9.63 -22.53
CA GLU A 93 -9.09 10.06 -23.92
C GLU A 93 -10.43 10.08 -24.67
N ARG A 94 -11.24 9.03 -24.54
CA ARG A 94 -12.55 8.95 -25.18
C ARG A 94 -13.53 10.00 -24.66
N LEU A 95 -13.59 10.21 -23.35
CA LEU A 95 -14.44 11.25 -22.77
C LEU A 95 -14.08 12.64 -23.28
N ARG A 96 -12.78 12.94 -23.45
CA ARG A 96 -12.34 14.21 -24.05
C ARG A 96 -12.80 14.34 -25.51
N GLN A 97 -12.67 13.28 -26.30
CA GLN A 97 -13.08 13.28 -27.71
C GLN A 97 -14.58 13.52 -27.87
N GLU A 98 -15.42 12.90 -27.03
CA GLU A 98 -16.87 13.13 -27.03
C GLU A 98 -17.19 14.59 -26.67
N ALA A 99 -16.59 15.13 -25.61
CA ALA A 99 -16.80 16.53 -25.22
C ALA A 99 -16.39 17.53 -26.32
N GLU A 100 -15.29 17.29 -27.02
CA GLU A 100 -14.87 18.10 -28.16
C GLU A 100 -15.79 17.96 -29.37
N ALA A 101 -16.45 16.80 -29.56
CA ALA A 101 -17.41 16.59 -30.63
C ALA A 101 -18.73 17.32 -30.34
N GLU A 102 -19.22 17.24 -29.10
CA GLU A 102 -20.41 17.95 -28.62
C GLU A 102 -20.24 19.48 -28.74
N ALA A 103 -19.08 20.00 -28.33
CA ALA A 103 -18.76 21.42 -28.45
C ALA A 103 -18.68 21.92 -29.89
N ARG A 104 -18.32 21.04 -30.84
CA ARG A 104 -18.29 21.36 -32.28
C ARG A 104 -19.67 21.27 -32.94
N ALA A 105 -20.61 20.56 -32.33
CA ALA A 105 -21.97 20.38 -32.82
C ALA A 105 -22.96 21.42 -32.27
N SER A 106 -22.52 22.27 -31.33
CA SER A 106 -23.28 23.36 -30.71
C SER A 106 -22.91 24.71 -31.31
#